data_AF-R5P5H5-F1
#
_entry.id   AF-R5P5H5-F1
#
_cell.length_a   1.000
_cell.length_b   1.000
_cell.length_c   1.000
_cell.angle_alpha   90.00
_cell.angle_beta   90.00
_cell.angle_gamma   90.00
#
_symmetry.space_group_name_H-M   'P 1'
#
loop_
_entity.id
_entity.type
_entity.pdbx_description
1 polymer ?
#
loop_
_entity_poly.entity_id
_entity_poly.type
_entity_poly.pdbx_seq_one_letter_code
_entity_poly.pdbx_strand_id
1 'polypeptide(L)'
;MEREQENKIKDNGAYVRKETIKQTPKDGFVSDTIMEPVNPNAYGKYHKGNRTTVSYSTNDPRITRPFVYGMCGLFFIIGIILLLCKVWIMSICFIAMSLFVFNKSKKDIDAVAEELKKQGQDVTIDSKEEAKQIMNEVAEDFKNGFDEAKKATFTKEAFKNFLKLYIPIYSVIAVIVSLLITIFINIFLGTILMILFILIGLGYYYIISKICKY
;
A
#
# COMPACT_ATOMS: atom_id res chain seq x y z
N MET A 1 10.90 19.71 15.02
CA MET A 1 10.16 18.53 14.54
C MET A 1 8.82 18.60 15.22
N GLU A 2 7.75 18.48 14.44
CA GLU A 2 6.38 18.56 14.95
C GLU A 2 5.75 17.17 14.92
N ARG A 3 5.05 16.80 16.01
CA ARG A 3 4.32 15.54 16.12
C ARG A 3 2.87 15.85 16.49
N GLU A 4 1.96 15.40 15.65
CA GLU A 4 0.52 15.46 15.87
C GLU A 4 0.03 14.02 16.06
N GLN A 5 -0.63 13.75 17.17
CA GLN A 5 -1.23 12.45 17.45
C GLN A 5 -2.72 12.61 17.68
N GLU A 6 -3.51 11.96 16.82
CA GLU A 6 -4.95 11.88 16.95
C GLU A 6 -5.32 10.46 17.37
N ASN A 7 -5.90 10.35 18.58
CA ASN A 7 -6.43 9.10 19.08
C ASN A 7 -7.96 9.21 19.06
N LYS A 8 -8.61 8.37 18.25
CA LYS A 8 -10.06 8.21 18.27
C LYS A 8 -10.37 6.85 18.89
N ILE A 9 -11.11 6.87 19.99
CA ILE A 9 -11.72 5.66 20.56
C ILE A 9 -13.12 5.59 19.98
N LYS A 10 -13.42 4.51 19.27
CA LYS A 10 -14.76 4.26 18.70
C LYS A 10 -15.70 3.77 19.81
N ASP A 11 -17.01 3.89 19.58
CA ASP A 11 -18.04 3.46 20.55
C ASP A 11 -17.97 1.96 20.89
N ASN A 12 -17.40 1.14 19.99
CA ASN A 12 -17.10 -0.27 20.22
C ASN A 12 -15.81 -0.52 21.03
N GLY A 13 -15.13 0.55 21.49
CA GLY A 13 -13.91 0.48 22.30
C GLY A 13 -12.63 0.13 21.52
N ALA A 14 -12.71 -0.04 20.19
CA ALA A 14 -11.55 -0.13 19.33
C ALA A 14 -10.88 1.25 19.20
N TYR A 15 -9.54 1.28 19.10
CA TYR A 15 -8.82 2.52 18.89
C TYR A 15 -8.39 2.67 17.43
N VAL A 16 -8.43 3.91 16.97
CA VAL A 16 -7.76 4.37 15.75
C VAL A 16 -6.75 5.42 16.18
N ARG A 17 -5.47 5.12 16.00
CA ARG A 17 -4.37 6.05 16.26
C ARG A 17 -3.82 6.51 14.91
N LYS A 18 -3.90 7.81 14.66
CA LYS A 18 -3.19 8.50 13.57
C LYS A 18 -2.06 9.31 14.19
N GLU A 19 -0.82 9.04 13.77
CA GLU A 19 0.33 9.83 14.17
C GLU A 19 1.00 10.43 12.94
N THR A 20 1.08 11.76 12.91
CA THR A 20 1.70 12.56 11.86
C THR A 20 2.96 13.20 12.41
N ILE A 21 4.11 12.86 11.85
CA ILE A 21 5.41 13.45 12.21
C ILE A 21 5.88 14.29 11.02
N LYS A 22 6.12 15.60 11.25
CA LYS A 22 6.65 16.55 10.27
C LYS A 22 8.07 16.97 10.68
N GLN A 23 9.02 16.78 9.76
CA GLN A 23 10.40 17.22 9.84
C GLN A 23 10.67 18.28 8.78
N THR A 24 11.42 19.31 9.18
CA THR A 24 11.94 20.35 8.30
C THR A 24 13.48 20.39 8.34
N PRO A 25 14.15 21.04 7.37
CA PRO A 25 15.60 21.20 7.37
C PRO A 25 16.17 21.88 8.63
N LYS A 26 15.36 22.66 9.34
CA LYS A 26 15.74 23.33 10.60
C LYS A 26 15.92 22.34 11.76
N ASP A 27 15.34 21.16 11.65
CA ASP A 27 15.38 20.11 12.66
C ASP A 27 16.68 19.27 12.62
N GLY A 28 17.59 19.58 11.69
CA GLY A 28 18.87 18.91 11.57
C GLY A 28 18.75 17.46 11.06
N PHE A 29 19.71 16.63 11.44
CA PHE A 29 19.71 15.19 11.14
C PHE A 29 18.85 14.47 12.18
N VAL A 30 17.75 13.88 11.72
CA VAL A 30 16.81 13.14 12.55
C VAL A 30 16.98 11.66 12.29
N SER A 31 16.97 10.84 13.35
CA SER A 31 17.06 9.38 13.18
C SER A 31 15.81 8.83 12.51
N ASP A 32 16.01 7.93 11.55
CA ASP A 32 14.92 7.24 10.87
C ASP A 32 14.12 6.35 11.82
N THR A 33 14.66 5.93 12.97
CA THR A 33 13.87 5.17 13.98
C THR A 33 12.72 5.99 14.58
N ILE A 34 12.83 7.32 14.54
CA ILE A 34 11.77 8.22 14.99
C ILE A 34 10.66 8.31 13.95
N MET A 35 11.02 8.27 12.67
CA MET A 35 10.10 8.40 11.54
C MET A 35 9.50 7.05 11.14
N GLU A 36 10.24 5.96 11.33
CA GLU A 36 9.88 4.60 10.95
C GLU A 36 10.08 3.64 12.14
N PRO A 37 9.30 3.79 13.22
CA PRO A 37 9.51 3.00 14.45
C PRO A 37 9.33 1.49 14.27
N VAL A 38 8.60 1.08 13.23
CA VAL A 38 8.36 -0.33 12.86
C VAL A 38 9.38 -0.90 11.88
N ASN A 39 10.33 -0.10 11.37
CA ASN A 39 11.37 -0.58 10.47
C ASN A 39 12.63 -1.00 11.26
N PRO A 40 12.95 -2.30 11.35
CA PRO A 40 14.14 -2.77 12.08
C PRO A 40 15.45 -2.29 11.45
N ASN A 41 15.43 -1.88 10.18
CA ASN A 41 16.59 -1.38 9.44
C ASN A 41 16.75 0.15 9.53
N ALA A 42 15.94 0.84 10.33
CA ALA A 42 16.03 2.28 10.54
C ALA A 42 17.10 2.66 11.57
N TYR A 43 17.58 1.69 12.35
CA TYR A 43 18.62 1.92 13.36
C TYR A 43 19.93 2.40 12.72
N GLY A 44 20.50 3.49 13.25
CA GLY A 44 21.74 4.08 12.76
C GLY A 44 21.62 4.90 11.47
N LYS A 45 20.40 5.05 10.91
CA LYS A 45 20.16 5.91 9.75
C LYS A 45 19.58 7.25 10.20
N TYR A 46 19.98 8.30 9.48
CA TYR A 46 19.57 9.67 9.73
C TYR A 46 19.16 10.35 8.44
N HIS A 47 18.08 11.12 8.51
CA HIS A 47 17.57 11.91 7.42
C HIS A 47 17.65 13.40 7.76
N LYS A 48 18.05 14.22 6.77
CA LYS A 48 18.03 15.68 6.85
C LYS A 48 17.25 16.22 5.66
N GLY A 49 16.23 17.01 5.92
CA GLY A 49 15.37 17.57 4.87
C GLY A 49 13.93 17.69 5.33
N ASN A 50 13.03 17.82 4.36
CA ASN A 50 11.59 17.77 4.61
C ASN A 50 11.14 16.31 4.59
N ARG A 51 10.50 15.85 5.67
CA ARG A 51 9.92 14.52 5.73
C ARG A 51 8.60 14.58 6.50
N THR A 52 7.55 14.01 5.94
CA THR A 52 6.27 13.83 6.64
C THR A 52 5.97 12.35 6.68
N THR A 53 5.68 11.81 7.86
CA THR A 53 5.27 10.41 8.02
C THR A 53 3.94 10.37 8.73
N VAL A 54 2.96 9.70 8.10
CA VAL A 54 1.63 9.47 8.66
C VAL A 54 1.51 7.98 8.90
N SER A 55 1.22 7.59 10.13
CA SER A 55 1.00 6.21 10.51
C SER A 55 -0.42 6.04 11.04
N TYR A 56 -1.07 4.97 10.59
CA TYR A 56 -2.41 4.57 11.04
C TYR A 56 -2.29 3.21 11.72
N SER A 57 -2.79 3.11 12.95
CA SER A 57 -2.88 1.86 13.69
C SER A 57 -4.32 1.68 14.18
N THR A 58 -4.90 0.52 13.88
CA THR A 58 -6.18 0.09 14.41
C THR A 58 -6.09 -1.35 14.87
N ASN A 59 -6.75 -1.66 15.98
CA ASN A 59 -6.91 -3.03 16.48
C ASN A 59 -8.29 -3.61 16.16
N ASP A 60 -9.13 -2.89 15.38
CA ASP A 60 -10.51 -3.30 15.12
C ASP A 60 -10.55 -4.54 14.19
N PRO A 61 -11.04 -5.70 14.66
CA PRO A 61 -11.19 -6.90 13.84
C PRO A 61 -12.18 -6.70 12.68
N ARG A 62 -13.15 -5.79 12.81
CA ARG A 62 -14.18 -5.50 11.79
C ARG A 62 -13.57 -4.85 10.55
N ILE A 63 -12.47 -4.11 10.71
CA ILE A 63 -11.71 -3.47 9.62
C ILE A 63 -10.60 -4.40 9.13
N THR A 64 -9.85 -5.00 10.07
CA THR A 64 -8.68 -5.80 9.76
C THR A 64 -9.03 -7.09 9.01
N ARG A 65 -10.14 -7.78 9.36
CA ARG A 65 -10.58 -8.99 8.64
C ARG A 65 -10.85 -8.76 7.15
N PRO A 66 -11.78 -7.87 6.75
CA PRO A 66 -12.09 -7.68 5.33
C PRO A 66 -10.89 -7.16 4.54
N PHE A 67 -10.05 -6.32 5.14
CA PHE A 67 -8.83 -5.82 4.49
C PHE A 67 -7.82 -6.95 4.20
N VAL A 68 -7.46 -7.74 5.22
CA VAL A 68 -6.49 -8.83 5.07
C VAL A 68 -7.03 -9.92 4.16
N TYR A 69 -8.31 -10.28 4.29
CA TYR A 69 -8.93 -11.32 3.46
C TYR A 69 -9.05 -10.86 2.00
N GLY A 70 -9.39 -9.59 1.76
CA GLY A 70 -9.40 -9.00 0.42
C GLY A 70 -8.02 -9.04 -0.23
N MET A 71 -6.97 -8.66 0.50
CA MET A 71 -5.59 -8.72 0.02
C MET A 71 -5.14 -10.16 -0.26
N CYS A 72 -5.40 -11.10 0.64
CA CYS A 72 -5.08 -12.52 0.42
C CYS A 72 -5.82 -13.06 -0.81
N GLY A 73 -7.10 -12.75 -0.96
CA GLY A 73 -7.91 -13.14 -2.12
C GLY A 73 -7.34 -12.60 -3.44
N LEU A 74 -6.91 -11.34 -3.46
CA LEU A 74 -6.27 -10.75 -4.64
C LEU A 74 -4.98 -11.49 -5.02
N PHE A 75 -4.11 -11.79 -4.06
CA PHE A 75 -2.88 -12.58 -4.34
C PHE A 75 -3.18 -14.00 -4.81
N PHE A 76 -4.25 -14.62 -4.29
CA PHE A 76 -4.69 -15.94 -4.71
C PHE A 76 -5.19 -15.93 -6.16
N ILE A 77 -6.00 -14.94 -6.55
CA ILE A 77 -6.49 -14.76 -7.92
C ILE A 77 -5.32 -14.52 -8.89
N ILE A 78 -4.38 -13.65 -8.53
CA ILE A 78 -3.15 -13.44 -9.32
C ILE A 78 -2.39 -14.76 -9.49
N GLY A 79 -2.24 -15.52 -8.40
CA GLY A 79 -1.64 -16.86 -8.43
C GLY A 79 -2.34 -17.79 -9.43
N ILE A 80 -3.67 -17.86 -9.42
CA ILE A 80 -4.44 -18.67 -10.37
C ILE A 80 -4.24 -18.21 -11.81
N ILE A 81 -4.28 -16.90 -12.08
CA ILE A 81 -4.06 -16.35 -13.42
C ILE A 81 -2.66 -16.73 -13.92
N LEU A 82 -1.64 -16.61 -13.06
CA LEU A 82 -0.26 -17.03 -13.39
C LEU A 82 -0.17 -18.54 -13.68
N LEU A 83 -0.98 -19.36 -13.00
CA LEU A 83 -1.06 -20.80 -13.26
C LEU A 83 -1.59 -21.06 -14.68
N LEU A 84 -2.69 -20.37 -15.06
CA LEU A 84 -3.29 -20.46 -16.39
C LEU A 84 -2.34 -20.00 -17.50
N CYS A 85 -1.51 -18.99 -17.21
CA CYS A 85 -0.44 -18.51 -18.10
C CYS A 85 0.81 -19.41 -18.12
N LYS A 86 0.79 -20.58 -17.48
CA LYS A 86 1.92 -21.54 -17.39
C LYS A 86 3.17 -20.98 -16.68
N VAL A 87 2.99 -20.00 -15.79
CA VAL A 87 4.06 -19.46 -14.92
C VAL A 87 4.01 -20.18 -13.57
N TRP A 88 4.30 -21.48 -13.60
CA TRP A 88 4.03 -22.42 -12.50
C TRP A 88 4.73 -22.05 -11.18
N ILE A 89 6.03 -21.75 -11.21
CA ILE A 89 6.82 -21.49 -10.01
C ILE A 89 6.29 -20.25 -9.27
N MET A 90 6.08 -19.14 -9.99
CA MET A 90 5.56 -17.91 -9.39
C MET A 90 4.12 -18.07 -8.93
N SER A 91 3.29 -18.76 -9.71
CA SER A 91 1.92 -19.06 -9.32
C SER A 91 1.84 -19.80 -7.98
N ILE A 92 2.61 -20.88 -7.84
CA ILE A 92 2.65 -21.69 -6.62
C ILE A 92 3.09 -20.84 -5.42
N CYS A 93 4.12 -19.99 -5.59
CA CYS A 93 4.57 -19.07 -4.54
C CYS A 93 3.46 -18.10 -4.09
N PHE A 94 2.74 -17.48 -5.03
CA PHE A 94 1.66 -16.53 -4.72
C PHE A 94 0.48 -17.21 -4.02
N ILE A 95 0.09 -18.41 -4.48
CA ILE A 95 -0.99 -19.20 -3.88
C ILE A 95 -0.59 -19.64 -2.46
N ALA A 96 0.60 -20.21 -2.30
CA ALA A 96 1.07 -20.70 -1.00
C ALA A 96 1.21 -19.56 0.02
N MET A 97 1.77 -18.43 -0.39
CA MET A 97 1.91 -17.25 0.45
C MET A 97 0.54 -16.70 0.87
N SER A 98 -0.42 -16.59 -0.07
CA SER A 98 -1.77 -16.15 0.24
C SER A 98 -2.43 -17.04 1.29
N LEU A 99 -2.37 -18.37 1.14
CA LEU A 99 -2.95 -19.32 2.09
C LEU A 99 -2.26 -19.28 3.47
N PHE A 100 -0.93 -19.17 3.48
CA PHE A 100 -0.16 -19.10 4.72
C PHE A 100 -0.49 -17.83 5.51
N VAL A 101 -0.46 -16.67 4.85
CA VAL A 101 -0.78 -15.37 5.47
C VAL A 101 -2.23 -15.36 5.93
N PHE A 102 -3.16 -15.86 5.11
CA PHE A 102 -4.58 -15.95 5.49
C PHE A 102 -4.77 -16.75 6.79
N ASN A 103 -4.16 -17.93 6.89
CA ASN A 103 -4.28 -18.78 8.08
C ASN A 103 -3.66 -18.13 9.32
N LYS A 104 -2.49 -17.49 9.19
CA LYS A 104 -1.83 -16.80 10.29
C LYS A 104 -2.65 -15.60 10.75
N SER A 105 -3.00 -14.72 9.82
CA SER A 105 -3.79 -13.52 10.13
C SER A 105 -5.17 -13.86 10.67
N LYS A 106 -5.82 -14.92 10.21
CA LYS A 106 -7.08 -15.38 10.80
C LYS A 106 -6.92 -15.69 12.28
N LYS A 107 -5.90 -16.47 12.66
CA LYS A 107 -5.62 -16.80 14.07
C LYS A 107 -5.36 -15.55 14.91
N ASP A 108 -4.52 -14.65 14.41
CA ASP A 108 -4.15 -13.42 15.13
C ASP A 108 -5.37 -12.51 15.33
N ILE A 109 -6.19 -12.32 14.28
CA ILE A 109 -7.38 -11.48 14.36
C ILE A 109 -8.46 -12.12 15.25
N ASP A 110 -8.62 -13.44 15.22
CA ASP A 110 -9.56 -14.15 16.09
C ASP A 110 -9.14 -14.05 17.57
N ALA A 111 -7.85 -14.14 17.88
CA ALA A 111 -7.33 -13.93 19.24
C ALA A 111 -7.61 -12.51 19.75
N VAL A 112 -7.34 -11.48 18.94
CA VAL A 112 -7.67 -10.09 19.27
C VAL A 112 -9.19 -9.90 19.44
N ALA A 113 -10.01 -10.50 18.57
CA ALA A 113 -11.47 -10.42 18.69
C ALA A 113 -11.99 -11.08 19.98
N GLU A 114 -11.40 -12.19 20.42
CA GLU A 114 -11.74 -12.83 21.70
C GLU A 114 -11.35 -11.99 22.91
N GLU A 115 -10.19 -11.32 22.88
CA GLU A 115 -9.78 -10.41 23.94
C GLU A 115 -10.73 -9.21 24.07
N LEU A 116 -11.13 -8.61 22.94
CA LEU A 116 -12.08 -7.49 22.92
C LEU A 116 -13.48 -7.94 23.39
N LYS A 117 -13.95 -9.13 22.99
CA LYS A 117 -15.21 -9.71 23.52
C LYS A 117 -15.19 -9.88 25.03
N LYS A 118 -14.07 -10.34 25.60
CA LYS A 118 -13.91 -10.50 27.06
C LYS A 118 -13.95 -9.16 27.80
N GLN A 119 -13.60 -8.06 27.13
CA GLN A 119 -13.72 -6.70 27.63
C GLN A 119 -15.12 -6.09 27.44
N GLY A 120 -16.09 -6.87 26.97
CA GLY A 120 -17.46 -6.41 26.72
C GLY A 120 -17.63 -5.58 25.45
N GLN A 121 -16.62 -5.58 24.57
CA GLN A 121 -16.64 -4.83 23.32
C GLN A 121 -17.28 -5.64 22.20
N ASP A 122 -18.08 -4.94 21.39
CA ASP A 122 -18.73 -5.54 20.24
C ASP A 122 -17.74 -5.62 19.05
N VAL A 123 -17.58 -6.82 18.51
CA VAL A 123 -16.66 -7.16 17.42
C VAL A 123 -17.38 -7.79 16.22
N THR A 124 -18.70 -7.92 16.27
CA THR A 124 -19.50 -8.40 15.13
C THR A 124 -19.94 -7.24 14.26
N ILE A 125 -20.11 -7.48 12.97
CA ILE A 125 -20.75 -6.51 12.08
C ILE A 125 -22.19 -6.99 11.97
N ASP A 126 -23.11 -6.30 12.64
CA ASP A 126 -24.47 -6.81 12.83
C ASP A 126 -25.37 -6.48 11.64
N SER A 127 -24.95 -5.55 10.77
CA SER A 127 -25.68 -5.23 9.55
C SER A 127 -24.79 -4.88 8.35
N LYS A 128 -25.33 -5.10 7.14
CA LYS A 128 -24.71 -4.69 5.87
C LYS A 128 -24.52 -3.18 5.77
N GLU A 129 -25.34 -2.41 6.47
CA GLU A 129 -25.29 -0.94 6.53
C GLU A 129 -24.12 -0.46 7.41
N GLU A 130 -23.91 -1.10 8.55
CA GLU A 130 -22.76 -0.87 9.43
C GLU A 130 -21.44 -1.24 8.72
N ALA A 131 -21.41 -2.36 7.99
CA ALA A 131 -20.27 -2.73 7.14
C ALA A 131 -19.92 -1.62 6.13
N LYS A 132 -20.94 -1.02 5.52
CA LYS A 132 -20.80 0.03 4.50
C LYS A 132 -20.35 1.35 5.11
N GLN A 133 -20.83 1.70 6.31
CA GLN A 133 -20.38 2.87 7.04
C GLN A 133 -18.90 2.76 7.44
N ILE A 134 -18.50 1.63 8.02
CA ILE A 134 -17.11 1.36 8.39
C ILE A 134 -16.20 1.43 7.16
N MET A 135 -16.60 0.83 6.03
CA MET A 135 -15.85 0.92 4.79
C MET A 135 -15.72 2.35 4.26
N ASN A 136 -16.79 3.14 4.31
CA ASN A 136 -16.77 4.51 3.84
C ASN A 136 -15.86 5.40 4.70
N GLU A 137 -15.91 5.25 6.03
CA GLU A 137 -15.04 5.98 6.96
C GLU A 137 -13.56 5.66 6.69
N VAL A 138 -13.22 4.38 6.56
CA VAL A 138 -11.85 3.94 6.24
C VAL A 138 -11.41 4.43 4.86
N ALA A 139 -12.30 4.39 3.86
CA ALA A 139 -11.99 4.88 2.51
C ALA A 139 -11.78 6.40 2.48
N GLU A 140 -12.55 7.15 3.26
CA GLU A 140 -12.44 8.60 3.39
C GLU A 140 -11.15 9.00 4.11
N ASP A 141 -10.80 8.33 5.22
CA ASP A 141 -9.53 8.53 5.92
C ASP A 141 -8.33 8.19 5.03
N PHE A 142 -8.41 7.10 4.26
CA PHE A 142 -7.36 6.72 3.32
C PHE A 142 -7.22 7.74 2.18
N LYS A 143 -8.35 8.22 1.64
CA LYS A 143 -8.38 9.25 0.58
C LYS A 143 -7.80 10.57 1.08
N ASN A 144 -8.20 11.01 2.28
CA ASN A 144 -7.70 12.23 2.90
C ASN A 144 -6.19 12.13 3.18
N GLY A 145 -5.73 11.00 3.74
CA GLY A 145 -4.31 10.74 3.95
C GLY A 145 -3.51 10.69 2.63
N PHE A 146 -4.08 10.12 1.57
CA PHE A 146 -3.46 10.12 0.24
C PHE A 146 -3.40 11.52 -0.37
N ASP A 147 -4.46 12.32 -0.25
CA ASP A 147 -4.48 13.71 -0.74
C ASP A 147 -3.51 14.62 0.03
N GLU A 148 -3.35 14.43 1.34
CA GLU A 148 -2.33 15.10 2.17
C GLU A 148 -0.91 14.70 1.72
N ALA A 149 -0.64 13.40 1.57
CA ALA A 149 0.66 12.90 1.10
C ALA A 149 0.99 13.38 -0.33
N LYS A 150 -0.02 13.42 -1.20
CA LYS A 150 0.10 13.93 -2.57
C LYS A 150 0.45 15.41 -2.58
N LYS A 151 -0.22 16.25 -1.79
CA LYS A 151 0.08 17.68 -1.68
C LYS A 151 1.49 17.94 -1.14
N ALA A 152 1.95 17.12 -0.19
CA ALA A 152 3.29 17.26 0.39
C ALA A 152 4.43 16.80 -0.55
N THR A 153 4.17 15.80 -1.40
CA THR A 153 5.21 15.12 -2.20
C THR A 153 5.27 15.62 -3.65
N PHE A 154 4.13 16.03 -4.22
CA PHE A 154 4.03 16.40 -5.63
C PHE A 154 3.65 17.87 -5.80
N THR A 155 4.61 18.77 -5.60
CA THR A 155 4.49 20.11 -6.19
C THR A 155 4.59 19.99 -7.72
N LYS A 156 3.82 20.83 -8.45
CA LYS A 156 3.70 20.77 -9.92
C LYS A 156 5.05 20.80 -10.65
N GLU A 157 6.02 21.54 -10.10
CA GLU A 157 7.38 21.64 -10.64
C GLU A 157 8.24 20.41 -10.35
N ALA A 158 8.24 19.90 -9.10
CA ALA A 158 8.98 18.69 -8.75
C ALA A 158 8.46 17.46 -9.54
N PHE A 159 7.14 17.39 -9.76
CA PHE A 159 6.49 16.36 -10.54
C PHE A 159 6.84 16.42 -12.04
N LYS A 160 6.88 17.63 -12.63
CA LYS A 160 7.29 17.81 -14.03
C LYS A 160 8.75 17.37 -14.24
N ASN A 161 9.62 17.64 -13.28
CA ASN A 161 11.01 17.18 -13.31
C ASN A 161 11.13 15.67 -13.09
N PHE A 162 10.33 15.08 -12.20
CA PHE A 162 10.25 13.64 -12.00
C PHE A 162 9.80 12.91 -13.28
N LEU A 163 8.73 13.36 -13.94
CA LEU A 163 8.27 12.77 -15.21
C LEU A 163 9.32 12.86 -16.31
N LYS A 164 10.00 14.00 -16.45
CA LYS A 164 11.09 14.18 -17.43
C LYS A 164 12.22 13.18 -17.22
N LEU A 165 12.52 12.81 -15.98
CA LEU A 165 13.55 11.83 -15.64
C LEU A 165 13.05 10.39 -15.77
N TYR A 166 11.84 10.11 -15.30
CA TYR A 166 11.31 8.75 -15.17
C TYR A 166 10.87 8.14 -16.50
N ILE A 167 10.21 8.92 -17.37
CA ILE A 167 9.74 8.46 -18.69
C ILE A 167 10.87 7.84 -19.54
N PRO A 168 12.04 8.49 -19.72
CA PRO A 168 13.12 7.89 -20.50
C PRO A 168 13.71 6.65 -19.83
N ILE A 169 13.84 6.63 -18.50
CA ILE A 169 14.36 5.46 -17.76
C ILE A 169 13.42 4.26 -17.92
N TYR A 170 12.11 4.45 -17.71
CA TYR A 170 11.11 3.39 -17.89
C TYR A 170 11.10 2.85 -19.33
N SER A 171 11.23 3.75 -20.31
CA SER A 171 11.22 3.37 -21.73
C SER A 171 12.42 2.48 -22.08
N VAL A 172 13.61 2.81 -21.57
CA VAL A 172 14.82 1.99 -21.75
C VAL A 172 14.67 0.63 -21.08
N ILE A 173 14.17 0.58 -19.84
CA ILE A 173 13.98 -0.68 -19.11
C ILE A 173 12.95 -1.57 -19.83
N ALA A 174 11.82 -1.01 -20.27
CA ALA A 174 10.78 -1.76 -20.97
C ALA A 174 11.30 -2.37 -22.28
N VAL A 175 12.13 -1.65 -23.04
CA VAL A 175 12.77 -2.14 -24.26
C VAL A 175 13.77 -3.26 -23.95
N ILE A 176 14.60 -3.11 -22.92
CA ILE A 176 15.59 -4.14 -22.53
C ILE A 176 14.88 -5.43 -22.09
N VAL A 177 13.85 -5.32 -21.25
CA VAL A 177 13.10 -6.48 -20.74
C VAL A 177 12.38 -7.21 -21.87
N SER A 178 11.73 -6.47 -22.77
CA SER A 178 11.07 -7.06 -23.94
C SER A 178 12.06 -7.72 -24.91
N LEU A 179 13.22 -7.13 -25.16
CA LEU A 179 14.30 -7.74 -25.96
C LEU A 179 14.82 -9.03 -25.33
N LEU A 180 15.09 -9.05 -24.02
CA LEU A 180 15.55 -10.26 -23.32
C LEU A 180 14.51 -11.39 -23.44
N ILE A 181 13.23 -11.11 -23.25
CA ILE A 181 12.17 -12.12 -23.38
C ILE A 181 12.03 -12.61 -24.83
N THR A 182 12.19 -11.71 -25.81
CA THR A 182 12.16 -12.06 -27.24
C THR A 182 13.30 -13.01 -27.60
N ILE A 183 14.50 -12.76 -27.09
CA ILE A 183 15.71 -13.55 -27.38
C ILE A 183 15.65 -14.92 -26.68
N PHE A 184 15.23 -14.97 -25.41
CA PHE A 184 15.35 -16.18 -24.60
C PHE A 184 14.10 -17.07 -24.59
N ILE A 185 12.93 -16.56 -24.95
CA ILE A 185 11.66 -17.29 -24.79
C ILE A 185 10.92 -17.45 -26.11
N ASN A 186 10.36 -16.37 -26.67
CA ASN A 186 9.59 -16.42 -27.90
C ASN A 186 9.33 -15.01 -28.44
N ILE A 187 9.52 -14.81 -29.75
CA ILE A 187 9.31 -13.54 -30.43
C ILE A 187 7.86 -13.03 -30.32
N PHE A 188 6.87 -13.92 -30.39
CA PHE A 188 5.46 -13.55 -30.26
C PHE A 188 5.12 -13.07 -28.85
N LEU A 189 5.66 -13.75 -27.82
CA LEU A 189 5.44 -13.38 -26.41
C LEU A 189 6.13 -12.04 -26.07
N GLY A 190 7.35 -11.84 -26.54
CA GLY A 190 8.10 -10.59 -26.34
C GLY A 190 7.39 -9.38 -26.96
N THR A 191 6.83 -9.55 -28.16
CA THR A 191 6.09 -8.48 -28.85
C THR A 191 4.78 -8.13 -28.14
N ILE A 192 4.01 -9.13 -27.69
CA ILE A 192 2.77 -8.91 -26.93
C ILE A 192 3.06 -8.17 -25.62
N LEU A 193 4.12 -8.57 -24.90
CA LEU A 193 4.51 -7.90 -23.65
C LEU A 193 5.02 -6.48 -23.90
N MET A 194 5.71 -6.21 -25.00
CA MET A 194 6.13 -4.86 -25.34
C MET A 194 4.93 -3.93 -25.56
N ILE A 195 3.92 -4.39 -26.31
CA ILE A 195 2.66 -3.65 -26.50
C ILE A 195 1.95 -3.44 -25.16
N LEU A 196 1.90 -4.47 -24.30
CA LEU A 196 1.33 -4.36 -22.96
C LEU A 196 2.05 -3.30 -22.11
N PHE A 197 3.38 -3.28 -22.10
CA PHE A 197 4.17 -2.30 -21.35
C PHE A 197 3.98 -0.87 -21.86
N ILE A 198 3.81 -0.69 -23.17
CA ILE A 198 3.48 0.61 -23.77
C ILE A 198 2.09 1.05 -23.31
N LEU A 199 1.09 0.17 -23.35
CA LEU A 199 -0.27 0.47 -22.90
C LEU A 199 -0.33 0.78 -21.40
N ILE A 200 0.39 0.02 -20.57
CA ILE A 200 0.51 0.29 -19.13
C ILE A 200 1.21 1.63 -18.89
N GLY A 201 2.27 1.94 -19.62
CA GLY A 201 2.97 3.23 -19.53
C GLY A 201 2.08 4.42 -19.92
N LEU A 202 1.30 4.29 -20.99
CA LEU A 202 0.32 5.29 -21.43
C LEU A 202 -0.83 5.43 -20.44
N GLY A 203 -1.35 4.33 -19.89
CA GLY A 203 -2.39 4.32 -18.86
C GLY A 203 -1.90 4.98 -17.57
N TYR A 204 -0.68 4.67 -17.12
CA TYR A 204 -0.04 5.30 -15.98
C TYR A 204 0.15 6.80 -16.20
N TYR A 205 0.65 7.21 -17.38
CA TYR A 205 0.75 8.62 -17.75
C TYR A 205 -0.61 9.33 -17.74
N TYR A 206 -1.65 8.70 -18.29
CA TYR A 206 -3.00 9.26 -18.31
C TYR A 206 -3.59 9.42 -16.89
N ILE A 207 -3.51 8.39 -16.06
CA ILE A 207 -4.00 8.41 -14.68
C ILE A 207 -3.29 9.51 -13.90
N ILE A 208 -1.96 9.58 -13.98
CA ILE A 208 -1.19 10.57 -13.22
C ILE A 208 -1.41 11.98 -13.77
N SER A 209 -1.48 12.20 -15.08
CA SER A 209 -1.77 13.52 -15.66
C SER A 209 -3.16 14.05 -15.24
N LYS A 210 -4.13 13.16 -15.01
CA LYS A 210 -5.46 13.49 -14.52
C LYS A 210 -5.49 13.77 -13.01
N ILE A 211 -4.70 13.02 -12.24
CA ILE A 211 -4.54 13.21 -10.79
C ILE A 211 -3.78 14.52 -10.49
N CYS A 212 -2.80 14.91 -11.30
CA CYS A 212 -1.97 16.11 -11.11
C CYS A 212 -2.51 17.39 -11.79
N LYS A 213 -3.81 17.44 -12.15
CA LYS A 213 -4.44 18.65 -12.71
C LYS A 213 -4.73 19.76 -11.68
N TYR A 214 -4.27 19.61 -10.44
CA TYR A 214 -4.04 20.72 -9.51
C TYR A 214 -2.57 21.14 -9.62
#